data_AF-A0A961D001-F1
#
_entry.id   AF-A0A961D001-F1
#
_cell.length_a   1.000
_cell.length_b   1.000
_cell.length_c   1.000
_cell.angle_alpha   90.00
_cell.angle_beta   90.00
_cell.angle_gamma   90.00
#
_symmetry.space_group_name_H-M   'P 1'
#
loop_
_entity.id
_entity.type
_entity.pdbx_description
1 polymer ?
#
loop_
_entity_poly.entity_id
_entity_poly.type
_entity_poly.pdbx_seq_one_letter_code
_entity_poly.pdbx_strand_id
1 'polypeptide(L)'
;MSATVDQHPDVRRMLSSMRLALDAMRLVVYTTAIESDRASSASGAAEREHAQDMVDLLTPVAKAWVTDLGVEITSLGIQVLGGVGYSEEMRAAQRWRDSRIGPIYEGTNGIQAIDLVTRKLPRHHGALVESLLGEIDRTAGKLAGLGPGGVQAAQRLEEATGAVRSTLHWFLEVLGEDPERALAGATPFLGLFGDVIGGWLLAGRALVRSG
;
A
#
# COMPACT_ATOMS: atom_id res chain seq x y z
N MET A 1 24.45 4.65 -33.15
CA MET A 1 23.01 4.54 -32.81
C MET A 1 22.77 5.36 -31.56
N SER A 2 21.85 6.33 -31.61
CA SER A 2 21.41 7.01 -30.38
C SER A 2 20.66 6.01 -29.51
N ALA A 3 21.01 5.92 -28.22
CA ALA A 3 20.26 5.12 -27.26
C ALA A 3 18.81 5.59 -27.22
N THR A 4 17.86 4.66 -27.07
CA THR A 4 16.45 5.00 -26.83
C THR A 4 16.27 5.50 -25.40
N VAL A 5 15.22 6.30 -25.14
CA VAL A 5 15.06 7.01 -23.86
C VAL A 5 14.95 6.05 -22.67
N ASP A 6 14.40 4.85 -22.88
CA ASP A 6 14.30 3.77 -21.89
C ASP A 6 15.65 3.14 -21.53
N GLN A 7 16.74 3.43 -22.24
CA GLN A 7 18.08 2.97 -21.89
C GLN A 7 18.77 3.89 -20.88
N HIS A 8 18.26 5.11 -20.67
CA HIS A 8 18.80 6.03 -19.67
C HIS A 8 18.50 5.54 -18.25
N PRO A 9 19.50 5.50 -17.33
CA PRO A 9 19.33 4.95 -15.99
C PRO A 9 18.17 5.56 -15.20
N ASP A 10 17.98 6.88 -15.29
CA ASP A 10 16.90 7.56 -14.56
C ASP A 10 15.51 7.20 -15.11
N VAL A 11 15.37 7.11 -16.43
CA VAL A 11 14.11 6.69 -17.07
C VAL A 11 13.79 5.24 -16.71
N ARG A 12 14.79 4.35 -16.70
CA ARG A 12 14.62 2.97 -16.25
C ARG A 12 14.14 2.90 -14.81
N ARG A 13 14.75 3.68 -13.92
CA ARG A 13 14.33 3.80 -12.52
C ARG A 13 12.87 4.24 -12.43
N MET A 14 12.47 5.32 -13.12
CA MET A 14 11.09 5.80 -13.14
C MET A 14 10.10 4.74 -13.64
N LEU A 15 10.39 4.10 -14.78
CA LEU A 15 9.55 3.04 -15.35
C LEU A 15 9.43 1.83 -14.41
N SER A 16 10.53 1.44 -13.75
CA SER A 16 10.52 0.37 -12.75
C SER A 16 9.69 0.75 -11.51
N SER A 17 9.82 1.98 -11.01
CA SER A 17 9.03 2.49 -9.89
C SER A 17 7.54 2.50 -10.24
N MET A 18 7.17 3.06 -11.40
CA MET A 18 5.79 3.07 -11.89
C MET A 18 5.21 1.66 -11.99
N ARG A 19 5.97 0.72 -12.55
CA ARG A 19 5.53 -0.67 -12.69
C ARG A 19 5.32 -1.35 -11.34
N LEU A 20 6.27 -1.24 -10.42
CA LEU A 20 6.18 -1.87 -9.10
C LEU A 20 5.02 -1.30 -8.29
N ALA A 21 4.85 0.02 -8.32
CA ALA A 21 3.72 0.68 -7.65
C ALA A 21 2.37 0.23 -8.25
N LEU A 22 2.23 0.19 -9.57
CA LEU A 22 1.01 -0.32 -10.22
C LEU A 22 0.72 -1.79 -9.87
N ASP A 23 1.74 -2.63 -9.81
CA ASP A 23 1.59 -4.04 -9.43
C ASP A 23 1.17 -4.17 -7.95
N ALA A 24 1.76 -3.39 -7.03
CA ALA A 24 1.36 -3.37 -5.63
C ALA A 24 -0.06 -2.83 -5.43
N MET A 25 -0.41 -1.72 -6.07
CA MET A 25 -1.77 -1.15 -6.05
C MET A 25 -2.82 -2.16 -6.48
N ARG A 26 -2.59 -2.87 -7.60
CA ARG A 26 -3.50 -3.92 -8.06
C ARG A 26 -3.67 -5.03 -7.04
N LEU A 27 -2.57 -5.49 -6.45
CA LEU A 27 -2.61 -6.53 -5.43
C LEU A 27 -3.42 -6.08 -4.21
N VAL A 28 -3.21 -4.86 -3.71
CA VAL A 28 -4.00 -4.31 -2.59
C VAL A 28 -5.50 -4.27 -2.92
N VAL A 29 -5.85 -3.73 -4.09
CA VAL A 29 -7.26 -3.62 -4.52
C VAL A 29 -7.89 -5.01 -4.69
N TYR A 30 -7.20 -5.94 -5.35
CA TYR A 30 -7.73 -7.29 -5.56
C TYR A 30 -7.81 -8.09 -4.28
N THR A 31 -6.84 -7.98 -3.37
CA THR A 31 -6.93 -8.62 -2.05
C THR A 31 -8.13 -8.07 -1.28
N THR A 32 -8.34 -6.75 -1.28
CA THR A 32 -9.51 -6.14 -0.61
C THR A 32 -10.82 -6.66 -1.21
N ALA A 33 -10.91 -6.77 -2.55
CA ALA A 33 -12.08 -7.31 -3.23
C ALA A 33 -12.32 -8.80 -2.90
N ILE A 34 -11.26 -9.61 -2.87
CA ILE A 34 -11.33 -11.04 -2.52
C ILE A 34 -11.85 -11.22 -1.09
N GLU A 35 -11.35 -10.44 -0.12
CA GLU A 35 -11.87 -10.50 1.25
C GLU A 35 -13.33 -10.04 1.33
N SER A 36 -13.75 -9.08 0.50
CA SER A 36 -15.15 -8.65 0.40
C SER A 36 -16.06 -9.77 -0.14
N ASP A 37 -15.61 -10.49 -1.15
CA ASP A 37 -16.34 -11.65 -1.68
C ASP A 37 -16.41 -12.78 -0.65
N ARG A 38 -15.31 -13.03 0.09
CA ARG A 38 -15.29 -14.01 1.20
C ARG A 38 -16.25 -13.62 2.31
N ALA A 39 -16.25 -12.37 2.75
CA ALA A 39 -17.20 -11.90 3.76
C ALA A 39 -18.65 -12.10 3.31
N SER A 40 -18.95 -11.81 2.04
CA SER A 40 -20.29 -11.94 1.48
C SER A 40 -20.75 -13.39 1.29
N SER A 41 -19.81 -14.30 0.98
CA SER A 41 -20.11 -15.71 0.65
C SER A 41 -19.83 -16.69 1.79
N ALA A 42 -19.21 -16.25 2.89
CA ALA A 42 -18.86 -17.08 4.03
C ALA A 42 -20.08 -17.78 4.63
N SER A 43 -19.94 -19.09 4.87
CA SER A 43 -20.97 -19.91 5.50
C SER A 43 -20.94 -19.83 7.03
N GLY A 44 -19.74 -19.66 7.61
CA GLY A 44 -19.51 -19.54 9.06
C GLY A 44 -19.43 -18.09 9.54
N ALA A 45 -19.92 -17.83 10.75
CA ALA A 45 -19.89 -16.49 11.34
C ALA A 45 -18.45 -15.97 11.57
N ALA A 46 -17.55 -16.82 12.08
CA ALA A 46 -16.16 -16.44 12.35
C ALA A 46 -15.36 -16.12 11.06
N GLU A 47 -15.57 -16.90 10.00
CA GLU A 47 -14.95 -16.64 8.69
C GLU A 47 -15.43 -15.32 8.11
N ARG A 48 -16.75 -15.07 8.18
CA ARG A 48 -17.37 -13.82 7.73
C ARG A 48 -16.80 -12.61 8.47
N GLU A 49 -16.72 -12.70 9.80
CA GLU A 49 -16.21 -11.64 10.65
C GLU A 49 -14.75 -11.33 10.31
N HIS A 50 -13.89 -12.35 10.25
CA HIS A 50 -12.49 -12.17 9.91
C HIS A 50 -12.29 -11.54 8.52
N ALA A 51 -13.01 -12.02 7.50
CA ALA A 51 -12.95 -11.46 6.16
C ALA A 51 -13.42 -9.99 6.14
N GLN A 52 -14.52 -9.67 6.85
CA GLN A 52 -15.01 -8.31 6.95
C GLN A 52 -14.04 -7.38 7.68
N ASP A 53 -13.36 -7.88 8.71
CA ASP A 53 -12.32 -7.13 9.41
C ASP A 53 -11.14 -6.81 8.50
N MET A 54 -10.73 -7.75 7.65
CA MET A 54 -9.70 -7.50 6.63
C MET A 54 -10.14 -6.49 5.58
N VAL A 55 -11.41 -6.55 5.12
CA VAL A 55 -11.98 -5.53 4.23
C VAL A 55 -11.92 -4.15 4.89
N ASP A 56 -12.37 -4.06 6.14
CA ASP A 56 -12.43 -2.81 6.88
C ASP A 56 -11.05 -2.20 7.14
N LEU A 57 -10.04 -3.04 7.36
CA LEU A 57 -8.64 -2.63 7.55
C LEU A 57 -7.98 -2.20 6.23
N LEU A 58 -8.23 -2.91 5.13
CA LEU A 58 -7.58 -2.66 3.84
C LEU A 58 -8.27 -1.55 3.03
N THR A 59 -9.55 -1.27 3.27
CA THR A 59 -10.30 -0.24 2.52
C THR A 59 -9.62 1.13 2.54
N PRO A 60 -9.16 1.68 3.69
CA PRO A 60 -8.42 2.94 3.70
C PRO A 60 -7.13 2.89 2.88
N VAL A 61 -6.44 1.75 2.82
CA VAL A 61 -5.21 1.58 2.03
C VAL A 61 -5.56 1.52 0.54
N ALA A 62 -6.55 0.71 0.17
CA ALA A 62 -7.05 0.57 -1.20
C ALA A 62 -7.64 1.88 -1.76
N LYS A 63 -8.03 2.80 -0.87
CA LYS A 63 -8.47 4.15 -1.21
C LYS A 63 -7.30 5.14 -1.19
N ALA A 64 -6.80 5.49 -0.01
CA ALA A 64 -5.92 6.65 0.15
C ALA A 64 -4.51 6.39 -0.41
N TRP A 65 -3.85 5.31 0.00
CA TRP A 65 -2.51 4.98 -0.46
C TRP A 65 -2.47 4.76 -1.98
N VAL A 66 -3.45 4.01 -2.51
CA VAL A 66 -3.56 3.77 -3.96
C VAL A 66 -3.82 5.06 -4.73
N THR A 67 -4.67 5.97 -4.25
CA THR A 67 -4.97 7.20 -4.97
C THR A 67 -3.83 8.23 -4.91
N ASP A 68 -3.09 8.30 -3.80
CA ASP A 68 -1.87 9.12 -3.72
C ASP A 68 -0.81 8.61 -4.71
N LEU A 69 -0.55 7.29 -4.74
CA LEU A 69 0.34 6.68 -5.74
C LEU A 69 -0.15 6.89 -7.17
N GLY A 70 -1.46 6.87 -7.41
CA GLY A 70 -2.03 7.16 -8.73
C GLY A 70 -1.65 8.56 -9.25
N VAL A 71 -1.64 9.55 -8.38
CA VAL A 71 -1.19 10.91 -8.71
C VAL A 71 0.31 10.95 -8.98
N GLU A 72 1.11 10.28 -8.16
CA GLU A 72 2.57 10.22 -8.34
C GLU A 72 2.96 9.52 -9.65
N ILE A 73 2.37 8.37 -9.95
CA ILE A 73 2.65 7.58 -11.14
C ILE A 73 2.27 8.34 -12.41
N THR A 74 1.11 9.02 -12.41
CA THR A 74 0.70 9.82 -13.58
C THR A 74 1.61 11.04 -13.76
N SER A 75 2.11 11.63 -12.66
CA SER A 75 3.13 12.68 -12.72
C SER A 75 4.46 12.17 -13.30
N LEU A 76 4.93 11.00 -12.86
CA LEU A 76 6.11 10.34 -13.45
C LEU A 76 5.90 10.02 -14.94
N GLY A 77 4.69 9.66 -15.35
CA GLY A 77 4.35 9.43 -16.75
C GLY A 77 4.54 10.67 -17.63
N ILE A 78 4.25 11.87 -17.11
CA ILE A 78 4.56 13.14 -17.78
C ILE A 78 6.09 13.32 -17.85
N GLN A 79 6.79 13.09 -16.73
CA GLN A 79 8.25 13.25 -16.65
C GLN A 79 9.01 12.36 -17.64
N VAL A 80 8.59 11.11 -17.80
CA VAL A 80 9.19 10.14 -18.75
C VAL A 80 9.09 10.64 -20.21
N LEU A 81 8.00 11.33 -20.55
CA LEU A 81 7.79 11.91 -21.88
C LEU A 81 8.47 13.28 -22.06
N GLY A 82 9.02 13.87 -21.00
CA GLY A 82 9.59 15.22 -21.04
C GLY A 82 8.55 16.28 -21.42
N GLY A 83 8.99 17.32 -22.14
CA GLY A 83 8.12 18.47 -22.47
C GLY A 83 6.85 18.10 -23.23
N VAL A 84 6.90 17.11 -24.13
CA VAL A 84 5.71 16.66 -24.88
C VAL A 84 4.69 15.95 -23.98
N GLY A 85 5.12 15.41 -22.83
CA GLY A 85 4.23 14.83 -21.83
C GLY A 85 3.27 15.85 -21.19
N TYR A 86 3.67 17.13 -21.16
CA TYR A 86 2.83 18.22 -20.67
C TYR A 86 1.86 18.75 -21.74
N SER A 87 2.02 18.32 -23.00
CA SER A 87 1.06 18.61 -24.07
C SER A 87 -0.21 17.78 -23.92
N GLU A 88 -1.35 18.36 -24.28
CA GLU A 88 -2.64 17.68 -24.29
C GLU A 88 -2.71 16.56 -25.36
N GLU A 89 -1.90 16.64 -26.42
CA GLU A 89 -1.86 15.64 -27.51
C GLU A 89 -1.48 14.24 -26.98
N MET A 90 -0.52 14.15 -26.07
CA MET A 90 -0.06 12.88 -25.50
C MET A 90 -0.99 12.34 -24.42
N ARG A 91 -1.98 13.14 -23.98
CA ARG A 91 -2.97 12.82 -22.94
C ARG A 91 -2.39 12.41 -21.57
N ALA A 92 -1.08 12.52 -21.36
CA ALA A 92 -0.45 12.25 -20.06
C ALA A 92 -0.85 13.30 -19.02
N ALA A 93 -0.86 14.57 -19.41
CA ALA A 93 -1.41 15.67 -18.59
C ALA A 93 -2.88 15.44 -18.20
N GLN A 94 -3.71 14.96 -19.13
CA GLN A 94 -5.10 14.60 -18.84
C GLN A 94 -5.18 13.51 -17.76
N ARG A 95 -4.41 12.42 -17.88
CA ARG A 95 -4.42 11.33 -16.87
C ARG A 95 -4.01 11.81 -15.48
N TRP A 96 -3.04 12.71 -15.39
CA TRP A 96 -2.67 13.31 -14.12
C TRP A 96 -3.83 14.12 -13.53
N ARG A 97 -4.45 15.02 -14.31
CA ARG A 97 -5.62 15.79 -13.88
C ARG A 97 -6.76 14.88 -13.42
N ASP A 98 -7.07 13.86 -14.19
CA ASP A 98 -8.15 12.90 -13.90
C ASP A 98 -7.85 12.08 -12.64
N SER A 99 -6.58 11.75 -12.37
CA SER A 99 -6.19 11.05 -11.14
C SER A 99 -6.34 11.90 -9.87
N ARG A 100 -6.30 13.24 -9.99
CA ARG A 100 -6.32 14.14 -8.82
C ARG A 100 -7.62 14.11 -8.04
N ILE A 101 -8.73 13.66 -8.63
CA ILE A 101 -9.99 13.53 -7.91
C ILE A 101 -9.98 12.37 -6.90
N GLY A 102 -9.17 11.33 -7.14
CA GLY A 102 -9.08 10.12 -6.31
C GLY A 102 -8.79 10.42 -4.83
N PRO A 103 -7.77 11.24 -4.52
CA PRO A 103 -7.48 11.63 -3.14
C PRO A 103 -8.56 12.47 -2.43
N ILE A 104 -9.53 13.00 -3.18
CA ILE A 104 -10.46 14.05 -2.70
C ILE A 104 -11.87 13.48 -2.43
N TYR A 105 -12.47 12.78 -3.39
CA TYR A 105 -13.84 12.28 -3.25
C TYR A 105 -13.94 11.09 -2.27
N GLU A 106 -15.17 10.69 -1.91
CA GLU A 106 -15.46 9.52 -1.07
C GLU A 106 -14.64 9.48 0.24
N GLY A 107 -14.50 10.65 0.86
CA GLY A 107 -13.65 10.90 2.02
C GLY A 107 -12.21 11.19 1.62
N THR A 108 -11.71 12.39 1.93
CA THR A 108 -10.34 12.78 1.60
C THR A 108 -9.32 11.81 2.19
N ASN A 109 -8.13 11.71 1.60
CA ASN A 109 -7.11 10.78 2.08
C ASN A 109 -6.71 11.00 3.56
N GLY A 110 -6.79 12.24 4.04
CA GLY A 110 -6.65 12.54 5.47
C GLY A 110 -7.76 11.92 6.33
N ILE A 111 -9.02 11.98 5.88
CA ILE A 111 -10.15 11.34 6.58
C ILE A 111 -10.02 9.82 6.58
N GLN A 112 -9.55 9.23 5.48
CA GLN A 112 -9.28 7.78 5.40
C GLN A 112 -8.15 7.36 6.37
N ALA A 113 -7.13 8.20 6.50
CA ALA A 113 -6.05 7.97 7.46
C ALA A 113 -6.53 8.06 8.92
N ILE A 114 -7.37 9.04 9.22
CA ILE A 114 -8.01 9.19 10.53
C ILE A 114 -8.91 7.98 10.82
N ASP A 115 -9.69 7.52 9.85
CA ASP A 115 -10.49 6.30 9.97
C ASP A 115 -9.64 5.09 10.35
N LEU A 116 -8.56 4.84 9.59
CA LEU A 116 -7.62 3.75 9.87
C LEU A 116 -7.17 3.78 11.32
N VAL A 117 -6.61 4.92 11.76
CA VAL A 117 -6.03 5.07 13.10
C VAL A 117 -7.09 4.96 14.20
N THR A 118 -8.23 5.62 14.05
CA THR A 118 -9.21 5.75 15.16
C THR A 118 -10.21 4.61 15.24
N ARG A 119 -10.55 3.97 14.11
CA ARG A 119 -11.63 2.97 14.06
C ARG A 119 -11.17 1.59 13.64
N LYS A 120 -10.08 1.46 12.88
CA LYS A 120 -9.63 0.16 12.33
C LYS A 120 -8.51 -0.45 13.16
N LEU A 121 -7.46 0.31 13.50
CA LEU A 121 -6.35 -0.18 14.33
C LEU A 121 -6.79 -0.65 15.73
N PRO A 122 -7.69 0.06 16.45
CA PRO A 122 -8.05 -0.35 17.81
C PRO A 122 -8.98 -1.57 17.88
N ARG A 123 -9.51 -2.05 16.74
CA ARG A 123 -10.35 -3.23 16.71
C ARG A 123 -9.62 -4.42 17.29
N HIS A 124 -10.34 -5.22 18.08
CA HIS A 124 -9.78 -6.36 18.79
C HIS A 124 -8.49 -6.00 19.56
N HIS A 125 -8.41 -4.78 20.08
CA HIS A 125 -7.23 -4.25 20.77
C HIS A 125 -5.94 -4.34 19.94
N GLY A 126 -6.02 -4.20 18.62
CA GLY A 126 -4.88 -4.30 17.69
C GLY A 126 -4.52 -5.73 17.27
N ALA A 127 -5.20 -6.75 17.80
CA ALA A 127 -4.87 -8.15 17.52
C ALA A 127 -4.98 -8.52 16.03
N LEU A 128 -5.92 -7.90 15.30
CA LEU A 128 -6.04 -8.10 13.86
C LEU A 128 -4.77 -7.67 13.12
N VAL A 129 -4.26 -6.49 13.44
CA VAL A 129 -3.06 -5.93 12.80
C VAL A 129 -1.83 -6.74 13.22
N GLU A 130 -1.69 -7.11 14.50
CA GLU A 130 -0.61 -8.00 14.95
C GLU A 130 -0.59 -9.34 14.22
N SER A 131 -1.76 -9.95 14.03
CA SER A 131 -1.89 -11.20 13.27
C SER A 131 -1.41 -11.04 11.83
N LEU A 132 -1.83 -9.95 11.18
CA LEU A 132 -1.40 -9.60 9.82
C LEU A 132 0.12 -9.39 9.77
N LEU A 133 0.70 -8.61 10.68
CA LEU A 133 2.15 -8.40 10.74
C LEU A 133 2.90 -9.72 10.93
N GLY A 134 2.37 -10.65 11.72
CA GLY A 134 2.92 -11.99 11.86
C GLY A 134 2.88 -12.82 10.56
N GLU A 135 1.88 -12.62 9.68
CA GLU A 135 1.88 -13.19 8.34
C GLU A 135 2.96 -12.59 7.45
N ILE A 136 3.18 -11.27 7.57
CA ILE A 136 4.22 -10.57 6.83
C ILE A 136 5.61 -11.07 7.24
N ASP A 137 5.87 -11.25 8.54
CA ASP A 137 7.11 -11.82 9.06
C ASP A 137 7.36 -13.24 8.50
N ARG A 138 6.31 -14.07 8.44
CA ARG A 138 6.40 -15.42 7.85
C ARG A 138 6.74 -15.38 6.36
N THR A 139 6.21 -14.40 5.62
CA THR A 139 6.56 -14.19 4.22
C THR A 139 8.02 -13.73 4.09
N ALA A 140 8.48 -12.80 4.93
CA ALA A 140 9.86 -12.32 4.93
C ALA A 140 10.86 -13.46 5.17
N GLY A 141 10.60 -14.34 6.14
CA GLY A 141 11.45 -15.51 6.42
C GLY A 141 11.59 -16.48 5.23
N LYS A 142 10.61 -16.53 4.33
CA LYS A 142 10.67 -17.34 3.10
C LYS A 142 11.47 -16.67 1.99
N LEU A 143 11.51 -15.32 1.94
CA LEU A 143 12.21 -14.57 0.89
C LEU A 143 13.71 -14.84 0.88
N ALA A 144 14.31 -15.09 2.04
CA ALA A 144 15.74 -15.39 2.15
C ALA A 144 16.16 -16.60 1.27
N GLY A 145 15.23 -17.53 1.00
CA GLY A 145 15.45 -18.67 0.11
C GLY A 145 15.62 -18.31 -1.37
N LEU A 146 15.33 -17.06 -1.78
CA LEU A 146 15.43 -16.59 -3.16
C LEU A 146 16.81 -16.04 -3.54
N GLY A 147 17.82 -16.22 -2.68
CA GLY A 147 19.18 -15.73 -2.89
C GLY A 147 19.43 -14.32 -2.37
N PRO A 148 20.55 -13.65 -2.73
CA PRO A 148 20.98 -12.40 -2.10
C PRO A 148 19.95 -11.27 -2.18
N GLY A 149 19.24 -11.13 -3.30
CA GLY A 149 18.15 -10.16 -3.44
C GLY A 149 16.95 -10.46 -2.54
N GLY A 150 16.65 -11.75 -2.33
CA GLY A 150 15.63 -12.21 -1.40
C GLY A 150 15.98 -11.93 0.06
N VAL A 151 17.24 -12.12 0.45
CA VAL A 151 17.75 -11.75 1.79
C VAL A 151 17.60 -10.25 2.04
N GLN A 152 17.99 -9.42 1.08
CA GLN A 152 17.83 -7.97 1.21
C GLN A 152 16.35 -7.57 1.30
N ALA A 153 15.48 -8.18 0.48
CA ALA A 153 14.05 -7.92 0.54
C ALA A 153 13.43 -8.34 1.89
N ALA A 154 13.85 -9.49 2.44
CA ALA A 154 13.42 -9.95 3.76
C ALA A 154 13.77 -8.93 4.85
N GLN A 155 15.03 -8.49 4.90
CA GLN A 155 15.50 -7.50 5.88
C GLN A 155 14.71 -6.19 5.81
N ARG A 156 14.47 -5.68 4.59
CA ARG A 156 13.69 -4.45 4.41
C ARG A 156 12.23 -4.60 4.84
N LEU A 157 11.63 -5.76 4.57
CA LEU A 157 10.25 -6.03 4.98
C LEU A 157 10.15 -6.18 6.51
N GLU A 158 11.10 -6.86 7.15
CA GLU A 158 11.19 -6.99 8.61
C GLU A 158 11.38 -5.63 9.30
N GLU A 159 12.29 -4.80 8.80
CA GLU A 159 12.50 -3.43 9.30
C GLU A 159 11.21 -2.60 9.23
N ALA A 160 10.52 -2.63 8.09
CA ALA A 160 9.30 -1.86 7.88
C ALA A 160 8.12 -2.40 8.72
N THR A 161 7.96 -3.72 8.82
CA THR A 161 6.95 -4.36 9.69
C THR A 161 7.21 -4.04 11.16
N GLY A 162 8.47 -3.99 11.59
CA GLY A 162 8.85 -3.53 12.93
C GLY A 162 8.41 -2.08 13.21
N ALA A 163 8.61 -1.19 12.25
CA ALA A 163 8.17 0.21 12.36
C ALA A 163 6.64 0.34 12.42
N VAL A 164 5.90 -0.44 11.64
CA VAL A 164 4.42 -0.49 11.75
C VAL A 164 4.01 -0.95 13.14
N ARG A 165 4.62 -2.02 13.65
CA ARG A 165 4.29 -2.59 14.96
C ARG A 165 4.53 -1.60 16.10
N SER A 166 5.69 -0.95 16.14
CA SER A 166 5.98 0.05 17.16
C SER A 166 5.02 1.23 17.09
N THR A 167 4.66 1.65 15.88
CA THR A 167 3.74 2.78 15.68
C THR A 167 2.29 2.41 16.02
N LEU A 168 1.87 1.18 15.75
CA LEU A 168 0.57 0.65 16.19
C LEU A 168 0.43 0.72 17.71
N HIS A 169 1.42 0.23 18.48
CA HIS A 169 1.37 0.28 19.94
C HIS A 169 1.32 1.71 20.46
N TRP A 170 2.14 2.59 19.88
CA TRP A 170 2.09 4.01 20.20
C TRP A 170 0.69 4.61 19.95
N PHE A 171 0.03 4.26 18.84
CA PHE A 171 -1.33 4.71 18.55
C PHE A 171 -2.35 4.21 19.57
N LEU A 172 -2.28 2.93 19.95
CA LEU A 172 -3.20 2.33 20.92
C LEU A 172 -3.10 3.00 22.31
N GLU A 173 -1.90 3.43 22.70
CA GLU A 173 -1.67 4.19 23.93
C GLU A 173 -2.17 5.64 23.80
N VAL A 174 -1.65 6.37 22.81
CA VAL A 174 -1.86 7.82 22.70
C VAL A 174 -3.30 8.19 22.33
N LEU A 175 -4.07 7.31 21.67
CA LEU A 175 -5.48 7.57 21.36
C LEU A 175 -6.34 7.73 22.63
N GLY A 176 -5.96 7.09 23.73
CA GLY A 176 -6.65 7.25 25.02
C GLY A 176 -6.21 8.49 25.79
N GLU A 177 -5.00 9.00 25.53
CA GLU A 177 -4.37 10.09 26.29
C GLU A 177 -4.51 11.46 25.60
N ASP A 178 -4.15 11.52 24.32
CA ASP A 178 -4.10 12.73 23.50
C ASP A 178 -4.48 12.39 22.04
N PRO A 179 -5.80 12.35 21.75
CA PRO A 179 -6.29 12.04 20.41
C PRO A 179 -5.75 12.99 19.34
N GLU A 180 -5.59 14.29 19.62
CA GLU A 180 -5.10 15.26 18.63
C GLU A 180 -3.66 14.94 18.21
N ARG A 181 -2.81 14.59 19.17
CA ARG A 181 -1.45 14.12 18.90
C ARG A 181 -1.44 12.84 18.08
N ALA A 182 -2.36 11.91 18.34
CA ALA A 182 -2.54 10.72 17.51
C ALA A 182 -2.86 11.13 16.06
N LEU A 183 -3.87 11.97 15.87
CA LEU A 183 -4.36 12.32 14.52
C LEU A 183 -3.32 13.03 13.66
N ALA A 184 -2.37 13.76 14.25
CA ALA A 184 -1.25 14.37 13.52
C ALA A 184 -0.36 13.33 12.80
N GLY A 185 -0.29 12.10 13.32
CA GLY A 185 0.47 10.99 12.72
C GLY A 185 -0.32 10.14 11.73
N ALA A 186 -1.62 10.39 11.53
CA ALA A 186 -2.48 9.46 10.81
C ALA A 186 -2.09 9.28 9.33
N THR A 187 -1.93 10.38 8.58
CA THR A 187 -1.55 10.34 7.16
C THR A 187 -0.19 9.66 6.91
N PRO A 188 0.91 10.04 7.58
CA PRO A 188 2.18 9.36 7.38
C PRO A 188 2.14 7.88 7.80
N PHE A 189 1.36 7.52 8.83
CA PHE A 189 1.16 6.12 9.18
C PHE A 189 0.42 5.34 8.11
N LEU A 190 -0.64 5.90 7.52
CA LEU A 190 -1.34 5.25 6.41
C LEU A 190 -0.39 4.99 5.22
N GLY A 191 0.51 5.93 4.94
CA GLY A 191 1.58 5.75 3.94
C GLY A 191 2.48 4.56 4.27
N LEU A 192 3.06 4.54 5.48
CA LEU A 192 3.89 3.44 5.98
C LEU A 192 3.16 2.09 5.92
N PHE A 193 1.92 2.06 6.40
CA PHE A 193 1.11 0.84 6.42
C PHE A 193 0.85 0.34 5.00
N GLY A 194 0.48 1.24 4.07
CA GLY A 194 0.29 0.91 2.66
C GLY A 194 1.54 0.36 1.99
N ASP A 195 2.71 0.95 2.26
CA ASP A 195 3.99 0.48 1.73
C ASP A 195 4.34 -0.93 2.21
N VAL A 196 4.10 -1.22 3.49
CA VAL A 196 4.32 -2.56 4.07
C VAL A 196 3.38 -3.59 3.47
N ILE A 197 2.08 -3.28 3.35
CA ILE A 197 1.11 -4.18 2.71
C ILE A 197 1.44 -4.40 1.22
N GLY A 198 1.74 -3.34 0.48
CA GLY A 198 2.13 -3.43 -0.93
C GLY A 198 3.40 -4.26 -1.12
N GLY A 199 4.42 -4.01 -0.31
CA GLY A 199 5.67 -4.77 -0.30
C GLY A 199 5.47 -6.25 0.04
N TRP A 200 4.65 -6.56 1.04
CA TRP A 200 4.29 -7.92 1.42
C TRP A 200 3.60 -8.69 0.29
N LEU A 201 2.63 -8.07 -0.40
CA LEU A 201 1.92 -8.70 -1.50
C LEU A 201 2.84 -8.95 -2.71
N LEU A 202 3.75 -8.01 -3.01
CA LEU A 202 4.79 -8.20 -4.02
C LEU A 202 5.76 -9.34 -3.65
N ALA A 203 6.15 -9.44 -2.37
CA ALA A 203 6.95 -10.53 -1.85
C ALA A 203 6.25 -11.88 -2.02
N GLY A 204 4.96 -11.97 -1.69
CA GLY A 204 4.13 -13.15 -1.94
C GLY A 204 4.13 -13.56 -3.42
N ARG A 205 3.95 -12.59 -4.33
CA ARG A 205 4.03 -12.84 -5.77
C ARG A 205 5.41 -13.35 -6.22
N ALA A 206 6.49 -12.82 -5.65
CA ALA A 206 7.85 -13.27 -5.94
C ALA A 206 8.08 -14.73 -5.53
N LEU A 207 7.58 -15.13 -4.36
CA LEU A 207 7.66 -16.51 -3.87
C LEU A 207 6.90 -17.48 -4.79
N VAL A 208 5.69 -17.13 -5.23
CA VAL A 208 4.90 -17.99 -6.15
C VAL A 208 5.60 -18.17 -7.49
N ARG A 209 6.27 -17.14 -8.02
CA ARG A 209 6.99 -17.23 -9.30
C ARG A 209 8.29 -18.06 -9.21
N SER A 210 8.82 -18.25 -8.00
CA SER A 210 10.10 -18.91 -7.77
C SER A 210 9.98 -20.40 -7.45
N GLY A 211 8.75 -20.89 -7.23
CA GLY A 211 8.42 -22.33 -7.17
C GLY A 211 8.02 -22.87 -8.53
#